data_AF-A0A376YCN2-F1
#
_entry.id   AF-A0A376YCN2-F1
#
_cell.length_a   1.000
_cell.length_b   1.000
_cell.length_c   1.000
_cell.angle_alpha   90.00
_cell.angle_beta   90.00
_cell.angle_gamma   90.00
#
_symmetry.space_group_name_H-M   'P 1'
#
loop_
_entity.id
_entity.type
_entity.pdbx_description
1 polymer ?
#
loop_
_entity_poly.entity_id
_entity_poly.type
_entity_poly.pdbx_seq_one_letter_code
_entity_poly.pdbx_strand_id
1 'polypeptide(L)'
;MGPTSANCSPARIVFTRTAEGKERLRPALSSGNLQKTLTAPVTAIVAWDSEFYERLPLLFPHGDARSWFTSSPQLAEETAFRNSSMQAAYLIVACRALGLDTGPMSGFDRQHVDDAFFTGSTLKSNLLINIGYGDSSKLYARLPRLSFEEACGLL
;
A
#
# COMPACT_ATOMS: atom_id res chain seq x y z
N MET A 1 12.45 1.59 9.78
CA MET A 1 11.44 1.03 8.85
C MET A 1 11.01 -0.31 9.39
N GLY A 2 9.75 -0.71 9.18
CA GLY A 2 9.31 -2.02 9.66
C GLY A 2 9.78 -3.16 8.73
N PRO A 3 9.92 -4.37 9.28
CA PRO A 3 10.52 -5.51 8.58
C PRO A 3 9.60 -6.10 7.50
N THR A 4 10.19 -6.84 6.57
CA THR A 4 9.49 -7.72 5.63
C THR A 4 10.14 -9.10 5.66
N SER A 5 9.41 -10.13 5.21
CA SER A 5 9.98 -11.47 4.96
C SER A 5 11.22 -11.36 4.07
N ALA A 6 12.30 -12.07 4.42
CA ALA A 6 13.60 -12.02 3.75
C ALA A 6 14.16 -10.60 3.49
N ASN A 7 13.72 -9.59 4.27
CA ASN A 7 14.04 -8.18 4.04
C ASN A 7 13.70 -7.67 2.62
N CYS A 8 12.79 -8.36 1.92
CA CYS A 8 12.59 -8.22 0.48
C CYS A 8 12.03 -6.87 0.00
N SER A 9 11.45 -6.06 0.89
CA SER A 9 11.06 -4.66 0.64
C SER A 9 10.34 -4.38 -0.71
N PRO A 10 9.24 -5.11 -1.03
CA PRO A 10 8.63 -5.07 -2.36
C PRO A 10 7.82 -3.81 -2.64
N ALA A 11 7.46 -3.01 -1.63
CA ALA A 11 6.64 -1.82 -1.84
C ALA A 11 7.35 -0.76 -2.72
N ARG A 12 6.56 -0.13 -3.58
CA ARG A 12 6.88 1.15 -4.26
C ARG A 12 5.73 2.10 -4.00
N ILE A 13 6.03 3.34 -3.62
CA ILE A 13 5.00 4.28 -3.17
C ILE A 13 5.07 5.53 -4.05
N VAL A 14 3.98 5.82 -4.75
CA VAL A 14 3.83 7.05 -5.55
C VAL A 14 2.91 7.99 -4.80
N PHE A 15 3.42 9.18 -4.44
CA PHE A 15 2.63 10.22 -3.78
C PHE A 15 2.01 11.16 -4.82
N THR A 16 0.70 11.05 -5.05
CA THR A 16 -0.05 11.99 -5.89
C THR A 16 -0.38 13.24 -5.09
N ARG A 17 0.17 14.39 -5.51
CA ARG A 17 0.05 15.68 -4.80
C ARG A 17 -0.52 16.80 -5.66
N THR A 18 -0.34 16.70 -6.98
CA THR A 18 -0.75 17.72 -7.95
C THR A 18 -2.19 17.47 -8.41
N ALA A 19 -2.84 18.53 -8.93
CA ALA A 19 -4.14 18.40 -9.57
C ALA A 19 -4.09 17.39 -10.74
N GLU A 20 -3.06 17.48 -11.59
CA GLU A 20 -2.84 16.54 -12.69
C GLU A 20 -2.73 15.08 -12.22
N GLY A 21 -1.95 14.81 -11.17
CA GLY A 21 -1.82 13.46 -10.61
C GLY A 21 -3.13 12.93 -10.05
N LYS A 22 -3.96 13.80 -9.47
CA LYS A 22 -5.30 13.45 -9.00
C LYS A 22 -6.28 13.21 -10.14
N GLU A 23 -6.23 14.01 -11.20
CA GLU A 23 -7.03 13.79 -12.41
C GLU A 23 -6.66 12.47 -13.10
N ARG A 24 -5.38 12.12 -13.15
CA ARG A 24 -4.92 10.82 -13.66
C ARG A 24 -5.44 9.64 -12.82
N LEU A 25 -5.55 9.82 -11.50
CA LEU A 25 -6.08 8.80 -10.58
C LEU A 25 -7.62 8.72 -10.59
N ARG A 26 -8.29 9.84 -10.89
CA ARG A 26 -9.75 10.00 -10.79
C ARG A 26 -10.57 8.87 -11.43
N PRO A 27 -10.27 8.40 -12.66
CA PRO A 27 -11.07 7.37 -13.33
C PRO A 27 -11.07 6.02 -12.60
N ALA A 28 -10.03 5.74 -11.81
CA ALA A 28 -9.91 4.49 -11.06
C ALA A 28 -10.69 4.49 -9.75
N LEU A 29 -11.17 5.64 -9.27
CA LEU A 29 -11.77 5.75 -7.93
C LEU A 29 -13.22 5.29 -7.92
N SER A 30 -13.58 4.44 -6.96
CA SER A 30 -14.99 4.15 -6.67
C SER A 30 -15.71 5.41 -6.16
N SER A 31 -17.03 5.48 -6.38
CA SER A 31 -17.87 6.63 -6.01
C SER A 31 -17.72 7.04 -4.54
N GLY A 32 -17.67 6.07 -3.61
CA GLY A 32 -17.49 6.30 -2.18
C GLY A 32 -16.09 6.79 -1.77
N ASN A 33 -15.11 6.71 -2.67
CA ASN A 33 -13.74 7.15 -2.43
C ASN A 33 -13.35 8.41 -3.23
N LEU A 34 -14.12 8.78 -4.25
CA LEU A 34 -13.82 9.87 -5.17
C LEU A 34 -13.55 11.20 -4.44
N GLN A 35 -14.56 11.73 -3.72
CA GLN A 35 -14.48 13.06 -3.13
C GLN A 35 -13.32 13.17 -2.13
N LYS A 36 -13.24 12.22 -1.18
CA LYS A 36 -12.20 12.25 -0.14
C LYS A 36 -10.78 12.13 -0.69
N THR A 37 -10.61 11.44 -1.81
CA THR A 37 -9.31 11.31 -2.49
C THR A 37 -8.92 12.59 -3.20
N LEU A 38 -9.85 13.21 -3.93
CA LEU A 38 -9.59 14.46 -4.65
C LEU A 38 -9.33 15.63 -3.69
N THR A 39 -9.96 15.63 -2.51
CA THR A 39 -9.74 16.66 -1.48
C THR A 39 -8.52 16.40 -0.61
N ALA A 40 -8.01 15.16 -0.51
CA ALA A 40 -6.84 14.86 0.31
C ALA A 40 -5.60 15.62 -0.20
N PRO A 41 -4.80 16.27 0.65
CA PRO A 41 -3.56 16.95 0.23
C PRO A 41 -2.61 16.02 -0.55
N VAL A 42 -2.51 14.76 -0.11
CA VAL A 42 -1.71 13.73 -0.75
C VAL A 42 -2.49 12.42 -0.80
N THR A 43 -2.40 11.69 -1.89
CA THR A 43 -2.81 10.27 -1.94
C THR A 43 -1.61 9.41 -2.31
N ALA A 44 -1.24 8.47 -1.45
CA ALA A 44 -0.23 7.48 -1.76
C ALA A 44 -0.86 6.33 -2.55
N ILE A 45 -0.33 6.02 -3.72
CA ILE A 45 -0.55 4.75 -4.42
C ILE A 45 0.52 3.80 -3.91
N VAL A 46 0.12 2.82 -3.11
CA VAL A 46 1.00 1.73 -2.69
C VAL A 46 0.95 0.65 -3.77
N ALA A 47 2.08 0.42 -4.40
CA ALA A 47 2.29 -0.67 -5.35
C ALA A 47 3.29 -1.69 -4.78
N TRP A 48 3.32 -2.85 -5.41
CA TRP A 48 4.33 -3.88 -5.19
C TRP A 48 5.01 -4.23 -6.51
N ASP A 49 6.27 -4.60 -6.42
CA ASP A 49 7.10 -5.01 -7.54
C ASP A 49 6.98 -6.53 -7.74
N SER A 50 6.47 -6.98 -8.89
CA SER A 50 6.34 -8.42 -9.18
C SER A 50 7.68 -9.12 -9.33
N GLU A 51 8.75 -8.35 -9.55
CA GLU A 51 10.12 -8.83 -9.65
C GLU A 51 10.98 -8.32 -8.49
N PHE A 52 10.38 -8.06 -7.33
CA PHE A 52 11.10 -7.59 -6.13
C PHE A 52 12.35 -8.44 -5.81
N TYR A 53 12.31 -9.72 -6.15
CA TYR A 53 13.38 -10.69 -5.92
C TYR A 53 14.69 -10.33 -6.65
N GLU A 54 14.64 -9.51 -7.70
CA GLU A 54 15.85 -9.00 -8.36
C GLU A 54 16.66 -8.05 -7.45
N ARG A 55 16.05 -7.51 -6.39
CA ARG A 55 16.72 -6.66 -5.40
C ARG A 55 17.30 -7.45 -4.22
N LEU A 56 17.00 -8.75 -4.10
CA LEU A 56 17.46 -9.56 -2.97
C LEU A 56 18.98 -9.73 -2.87
N PRO A 57 19.77 -9.76 -3.96
CA PRO A 57 21.23 -9.73 -3.83
C PRO A 57 21.75 -8.50 -3.04
N LEU A 58 21.04 -7.37 -3.12
CA LEU A 58 21.34 -6.17 -2.33
C LEU A 58 20.73 -6.23 -0.92
N LEU A 59 19.47 -6.66 -0.81
CA LEU A 59 18.69 -6.56 0.43
C LEU A 59 18.93 -7.73 1.40
N PHE A 60 19.43 -8.86 0.89
CA PHE A 60 19.73 -10.07 1.64
C PHE A 60 21.08 -10.65 1.15
N PRO A 61 22.22 -10.03 1.48
CA PRO A 61 23.53 -10.44 0.94
C PRO A 61 24.08 -11.73 1.57
N HIS A 62 23.35 -12.34 2.50
CA HIS A 62 23.78 -13.54 3.24
C HIS A 62 23.47 -14.87 2.52
N GLY A 63 22.85 -14.83 1.34
CA GLY A 63 22.56 -16.00 0.52
C GLY A 63 21.78 -15.66 -0.75
N ASP A 64 21.57 -16.64 -1.63
CA ASP A 64 20.75 -16.46 -2.83
C ASP A 64 19.24 -16.55 -2.51
N ALA A 65 18.74 -15.52 -1.82
CA ALA A 65 17.33 -15.42 -1.48
C ALA A 65 16.43 -15.21 -2.72
N ARG A 66 17.00 -14.81 -3.87
CA ARG A 66 16.25 -14.68 -5.12
C ARG A 66 15.62 -16.01 -5.51
N SER A 67 16.39 -17.11 -5.42
CA SER A 67 15.92 -18.46 -5.73
C SER A 67 14.69 -18.91 -4.93
N TRP A 68 14.43 -18.34 -3.75
CA TRP A 68 13.30 -18.71 -2.89
C TRP A 68 11.95 -18.27 -3.46
N PHE A 69 11.93 -17.27 -4.34
CA PHE A 69 10.70 -16.64 -4.81
C PHE A 69 10.49 -16.79 -6.33
N THR A 70 11.43 -17.39 -7.06
CA THR A 70 11.35 -17.54 -8.52
C THR A 70 10.80 -18.88 -8.99
N SER A 71 10.42 -19.77 -8.08
CA SER A 71 9.86 -21.09 -8.41
C SER A 71 8.42 -21.04 -8.93
N SER A 72 7.68 -19.96 -8.63
CA SER A 72 6.29 -19.78 -9.05
C SER A 72 5.89 -18.28 -9.05
N PRO A 73 5.18 -17.80 -10.09
CA PRO A 73 4.63 -16.45 -10.10
C PRO A 73 3.64 -16.18 -8.96
N GLN A 74 2.86 -17.18 -8.55
CA GLN A 74 1.88 -17.06 -7.47
C GLN A 74 2.57 -16.82 -6.12
N LEU A 75 3.67 -17.53 -5.85
CA LEU A 75 4.47 -17.32 -4.64
C LEU A 75 5.10 -15.92 -4.60
N ALA A 76 5.63 -15.45 -5.74
CA ALA A 76 6.18 -14.11 -5.85
C ALA A 76 5.10 -13.04 -5.58
N GLU A 77 3.93 -13.17 -6.21
CA GLU A 77 2.79 -12.27 -6.01
C GLU A 77 2.31 -12.26 -4.56
N GLU A 78 2.06 -13.42 -3.96
CA GLU A 78 1.61 -13.51 -2.56
C GLU A 78 2.62 -12.87 -1.60
N THR A 79 3.91 -13.13 -1.81
CA THR A 79 5.00 -12.56 -1.01
C THR A 79 5.03 -11.05 -1.16
N ALA A 80 5.03 -10.54 -2.39
CA ALA A 80 5.12 -9.11 -2.67
C ALA A 80 3.90 -8.35 -2.16
N PHE A 81 2.70 -8.89 -2.39
CA PHE A 81 1.44 -8.31 -1.96
C PHE A 81 1.35 -8.23 -0.43
N ARG A 82 1.63 -9.33 0.28
CA ARG A 82 1.60 -9.37 1.76
C ARG A 82 2.58 -8.37 2.38
N ASN A 83 3.83 -8.38 1.92
CA ASN A 83 4.88 -7.55 2.51
C ASN A 83 4.70 -6.06 2.15
N SER A 84 4.16 -5.74 0.96
CA SER A 84 3.82 -4.35 0.64
C SER A 84 2.65 -3.83 1.48
N SER A 85 1.66 -4.66 1.81
CA SER A 85 0.59 -4.31 2.76
C SER A 85 1.14 -4.01 4.17
N MET A 86 2.13 -4.78 4.63
CA MET A 86 2.82 -4.49 5.89
C MET A 86 3.57 -3.15 5.84
N GLN A 87 4.29 -2.88 4.74
CA GLN A 87 4.97 -1.61 4.53
C GLN A 87 4.00 -0.42 4.48
N ALA A 88 2.82 -0.60 3.90
CA ALA A 88 1.74 0.37 3.93
C ALA A 88 1.24 0.65 5.35
N ALA A 89 1.09 -0.38 6.18
CA ALA A 89 0.73 -0.21 7.59
C ALA A 89 1.79 0.59 8.36
N TYR A 90 3.07 0.39 8.09
CA TYR A 90 4.13 1.21 8.67
C TYR A 90 4.07 2.68 8.22
N LEU A 91 3.76 2.94 6.94
CA LEU A 91 3.52 4.30 6.45
C LEU A 91 2.34 4.96 7.19
N ILE A 92 1.24 4.22 7.37
CA ILE A 92 0.07 4.71 8.11
C ILE A 92 0.46 5.11 9.54
N VAL A 93 1.14 4.22 10.26
CA VAL A 93 1.60 4.50 11.64
C VAL A 93 2.54 5.71 11.68
N ALA A 94 3.49 5.81 10.74
CA ALA A 94 4.42 6.92 10.66
C ALA A 94 3.70 8.26 10.40
N CYS A 95 2.77 8.30 9.44
CA CYS A 95 1.94 9.50 9.20
C CYS A 95 1.18 9.91 10.45
N ARG A 96 0.54 8.96 11.15
CA ARG A 96 -0.18 9.24 12.39
C ARG A 96 0.72 9.75 13.51
N ALA A 97 1.91 9.20 13.66
CA ALA A 97 2.90 9.67 14.63
C ALA A 97 3.37 11.10 14.35
N LEU A 98 3.32 11.53 13.09
CA LEU A 98 3.61 12.90 12.65
C LEU A 98 2.39 13.85 12.75
N GLY A 99 1.27 13.40 13.32
CA GLY A 99 0.05 14.20 13.46
C GLY A 99 -0.79 14.29 12.19
N LEU A 100 -0.56 13.42 11.20
CA LEU A 100 -1.37 13.33 9.98
C LEU A 100 -2.48 12.27 10.13
N ASP A 101 -3.60 12.52 9.48
CA ASP A 101 -4.65 11.54 9.28
C ASP A 101 -4.45 10.74 8.01
N THR A 102 -4.96 9.50 8.03
CA THR A 102 -4.79 8.53 6.97
C THR A 102 -6.08 7.80 6.66
N GLY A 103 -6.44 7.68 5.39
CA GLY A 103 -7.57 6.90 4.90
C GLY A 103 -7.12 5.82 3.92
N PRO A 104 -6.78 4.60 4.37
CA PRO A 104 -6.46 3.48 3.49
C PRO A 104 -7.72 2.97 2.77
N MET A 105 -7.58 2.60 1.49
CA MET A 105 -8.68 2.23 0.61
C MET A 105 -8.28 1.12 -0.36
N SER A 106 -9.14 0.09 -0.44
CA SER A 106 -9.07 -0.96 -1.48
C SER A 106 -10.12 -0.77 -2.58
N GLY A 107 -11.09 0.13 -2.39
CA GLY A 107 -12.16 0.39 -3.35
C GLY A 107 -11.70 1.30 -4.50
N PHE A 108 -10.97 0.74 -5.46
CA PHE A 108 -10.54 1.38 -6.71
C PHE A 108 -10.28 0.31 -7.78
N ASP A 109 -10.27 0.71 -9.04
CA ASP A 109 -9.89 -0.14 -10.17
C ASP A 109 -8.35 -0.23 -10.25
N ARG A 110 -7.81 -1.39 -9.84
CA ARG A 110 -6.36 -1.65 -9.88
C ARG A 110 -5.82 -1.64 -11.30
N GLN A 111 -6.55 -2.18 -12.27
CA GLN A 111 -6.08 -2.22 -13.65
C GLN A 111 -5.95 -0.81 -14.21
N HIS A 112 -6.95 0.05 -13.99
CA HIS A 112 -6.85 1.46 -14.39
C HIS A 112 -5.67 2.17 -13.71
N VAL A 113 -5.39 1.92 -12.42
CA VAL A 113 -4.20 2.50 -11.77
C VAL A 113 -2.92 1.97 -12.40
N ASP A 114 -2.84 0.67 -12.66
CA ASP A 114 -1.64 0.04 -13.21
C ASP A 114 -1.36 0.53 -14.63
N ASP A 115 -2.38 0.59 -15.49
CA ASP A 115 -2.29 1.16 -16.83
C ASP A 115 -1.92 2.64 -16.76
N ALA A 116 -2.60 3.39 -15.90
CA ALA A 116 -2.37 4.81 -15.78
C ALA A 116 -0.98 5.12 -15.24
N PHE A 117 -0.43 4.42 -14.24
CA PHE A 117 0.78 4.84 -13.52
C PHE A 117 2.01 3.95 -13.75
N PHE A 118 1.81 2.71 -14.17
CA PHE A 118 2.84 1.65 -14.12
C PHE A 118 3.03 0.92 -15.45
N THR A 119 2.46 1.43 -16.55
CA THR A 119 2.71 0.92 -17.91
C THR A 119 4.21 0.74 -18.18
N GLY A 120 4.59 -0.46 -18.63
CA GLY A 120 5.98 -0.81 -18.94
C GLY A 120 6.87 -1.10 -17.72
N SER A 121 6.28 -1.20 -16.53
CA SER A 121 6.98 -1.58 -15.30
C SER A 121 6.48 -2.92 -14.74
N THR A 122 7.16 -3.43 -13.72
CA THR A 122 6.79 -4.62 -12.95
C THR A 122 5.84 -4.30 -11.79
N LEU A 123 5.39 -3.04 -11.68
CA LEU A 123 4.63 -2.58 -10.52
C LEU A 123 3.15 -2.86 -10.70
N LYS A 124 2.53 -3.35 -9.62
CA LYS A 124 1.08 -3.54 -9.53
C LYS A 124 0.54 -2.87 -8.28
N SER A 125 -0.62 -2.24 -8.38
CA SER A 125 -1.26 -1.53 -7.26
C SER A 125 -1.79 -2.51 -6.20
N ASN A 126 -1.69 -2.07 -4.94
CA ASN A 126 -2.20 -2.79 -3.77
C ASN A 126 -3.34 -2.00 -3.12
N LEU A 127 -3.02 -0.82 -2.58
CA LEU A 127 -3.97 0.06 -1.93
C LEU A 127 -3.66 1.54 -2.16
N LEU A 128 -4.66 2.37 -1.94
CA LEU A 128 -4.50 3.83 -1.87
C LEU A 128 -4.53 4.28 -0.41
N ILE A 129 -3.80 5.33 -0.07
CA ILE A 129 -3.86 5.96 1.26
C ILE A 129 -3.98 7.47 1.08
N ASN A 130 -5.14 8.02 1.43
CA ASN A 130 -5.28 9.47 1.55
C ASN A 130 -4.55 9.94 2.80
N ILE A 131 -3.74 10.99 2.70
CA ILE A 131 -2.91 11.55 3.77
C ILE A 131 -3.19 13.04 3.87
N GLY A 132 -3.47 13.54 5.07
CA GLY A 132 -3.75 14.95 5.28
C GLY A 132 -4.18 15.27 6.71
N TYR A 133 -5.02 16.29 6.84
CA TYR A 133 -5.62 16.70 8.12
C TYR A 133 -7.12 16.45 8.03
N GLY A 134 -7.64 15.56 8.88
CA GLY A 134 -9.06 15.27 8.94
C GLY A 134 -9.85 16.44 9.51
N ASP A 135 -11.09 16.59 9.05
CA ASP A 135 -12.05 17.49 9.69
C ASP A 135 -12.63 16.80 10.92
N SER A 136 -12.14 17.19 12.11
CA SER A 136 -12.56 16.60 13.38
C SER A 136 -14.06 16.73 13.66
N SER A 137 -14.75 17.68 13.01
CA SER A 137 -16.21 17.84 13.13
C SER A 137 -17.00 16.78 12.34
N LYS A 138 -16.35 16.10 11.39
CA LYS A 138 -16.97 15.07 10.52
C LYS A 138 -16.55 13.65 10.89
N LEU A 139 -15.74 13.49 11.93
CA LEU A 139 -15.29 12.17 12.38
C LEU A 139 -16.43 11.45 13.12
N TYR A 140 -16.73 10.25 12.68
CA TYR A 140 -17.52 9.32 13.48
C TYR A 140 -16.71 8.85 14.69
N ALA A 141 -17.41 8.40 15.74
CA ALA A 141 -16.78 7.66 16.82
C ALA A 141 -16.01 6.45 16.25
N ARG A 142 -14.94 6.03 16.95
CA ARG A 142 -14.14 4.88 16.55
C ARG A 142 -15.06 3.66 16.38
N LEU A 143 -15.07 3.08 15.18
CA LEU A 143 -15.83 1.87 14.90
C LEU A 143 -15.35 0.71 15.81
N PRO A 144 -16.22 -0.29 16.07
CA PRO A 144 -15.84 -1.47 16.83
C PRO A 144 -14.58 -2.16 16.29
N ARG A 145 -13.89 -2.86 17.18
CA ARG A 145 -12.81 -3.79 16.86
C ARG A 145 -13.14 -5.12 17.53
N LEU A 146 -12.72 -6.22 16.92
CA LEU A 146 -12.83 -7.54 17.54
C LEU A 146 -12.19 -7.50 18.93
N SER A 147 -12.79 -8.20 19.90
CA SER A 147 -12.18 -8.39 21.21
C SER A 147 -10.91 -9.24 21.06
N PHE A 148 -10.09 -9.30 22.11
CA PHE A 148 -8.91 -10.15 22.12
C PHE A 148 -9.30 -11.63 21.94
N GLU A 149 -10.33 -12.07 22.65
CA GLU A 149 -10.84 -13.44 22.65
C GLU A 149 -11.40 -13.84 21.27
N GLU A 150 -11.98 -12.91 20.52
CA GLU A 150 -12.45 -13.14 19.16
C GLU A 150 -11.30 -13.20 18.13
N ALA A 151 -10.26 -12.39 18.32
CA ALA A 151 -9.18 -12.23 17.35
C ALA A 151 -7.96 -13.13 17.61
N CYS A 152 -7.77 -13.63 18.83
CA CYS A 152 -6.54 -14.29 19.26
C CYS A 152 -6.83 -15.63 19.95
N GLY A 153 -6.15 -16.68 19.49
CA GLY A 153 -6.03 -17.96 20.20
C GLY A 153 -4.69 -18.02 20.94
N LEU A 154 -4.71 -18.53 22.16
CA LEU A 154 -3.51 -18.88 22.93
C LEU A 154 -3.36 -20.40 22.91
N LEU A 155 -2.19 -20.91 22.52
CA LEU A 155 -1.85 -22.33 22.46
C LEU A 155 -0.70 -22.63 23.41
#